data_AF-A0A6G0VLL2-F1
#
_entry.id   AF-A0A6G0VLL2-F1
#
_cell.length_a   1.000
_cell.length_b   1.000
_cell.length_c   1.000
_cell.angle_alpha   90.00
_cell.angle_beta   90.00
_cell.angle_gamma   90.00
#
_symmetry.space_group_name_H-M   'P 1'
#
loop_
_entity.id
_entity.type
_entity.pdbx_description
1 polymer ?
#
loop_
_entity_poly.entity_id
_entity_poly.type
_entity_poly.pdbx_seq_one_letter_code
_entity_poly.pdbx_strand_id
1 'polypeptide(L)' 'LINQDDLVEALQTKRIRGAGLDVMTPEPLPLDHPLMSMDNVELKKDMS' A
#
# COMPACT_ATOMS: atom_id res chain seq x y z
N LEU A 1 -9.93 -7.66 6.64
CA LEU A 1 -9.33 -6.33 6.88
C LEU A 1 -7.83 -6.54 7.01
N ILE A 2 -6.99 -5.78 6.31
CA ILE A 2 -5.52 -5.84 6.41
C ILE A 2 -5.06 -4.72 7.34
N ASN A 3 -4.05 -4.98 8.17
CA ASN A 3 -3.31 -3.93 8.84
C ASN A 3 -2.26 -3.35 7.87
N GLN A 4 -2.42 -2.08 7.49
CA GLN A 4 -1.52 -1.44 6.52
C GLN A 4 -0.11 -1.20 7.07
N ASP A 5 0.05 -1.05 8.38
CA ASP A 5 1.38 -0.87 8.99
C ASP A 5 2.21 -2.16 8.89
N ASP A 6 1.60 -3.31 9.20
CA ASP A 6 2.26 -4.61 9.08
C ASP A 6 2.60 -4.93 7.61
N LEU A 7 1.76 -4.49 6.68
CA LEU A 7 2.01 -4.62 5.25
C LEU A 7 3.23 -3.80 4.82
N VAL A 8 3.31 -2.54 5.26
CA VAL A 8 4.46 -1.66 5.02
C VAL A 8 5.75 -2.30 5.54
N GLU A 9 5.73 -2.83 6.78
CA GLU A 9 6.88 -3.51 7.36
C GLU A 9 7.28 -4.74 6.53
N ALA A 10 6.32 -5.58 6.14
CA ALA A 10 6.59 -6.79 5.37
C ALA A 10 7.20 -6.49 3.99
N LEU A 11 6.81 -5.38 3.36
CA LEU A 11 7.38 -4.91 2.09
C LEU A 11 8.79 -4.36 2.28
N GLN A 12 9.00 -3.49 3.28
CA GLN A 12 10.30 -2.87 3.56
C GLN A 12 11.36 -3.90 3.97
N THR A 13 10.97 -4.87 4.78
CA THR A 13 11.84 -5.99 5.22
C THR A 13 12.01 -7.07 4.15
N LYS A 14 11.39 -6.89 2.97
CA LYS A 14 11.40 -7.85 1.84
C LYS A 14 10.88 -9.24 2.22
N ARG A 15 10.05 -9.34 3.26
CA ARG A 15 9.34 -10.56 3.64
C ARG A 15 8.36 -10.97 2.55
N ILE A 16 7.77 -9.99 1.87
CA ILE A 16 7.01 -10.16 0.64
C ILE A 16 7.61 -9.31 -0.48
N ARG A 17 7.46 -9.76 -1.74
CA ARG A 17 8.06 -9.08 -2.89
C ARG A 17 7.30 -7.83 -3.33
N GLY A 18 5.98 -7.81 -3.16
CA GLY A 18 5.12 -6.70 -3.57
C GLY A 18 3.66 -6.94 -3.19
N ALA A 19 2.83 -5.91 -3.38
CA ALA A 19 1.41 -5.97 -3.06
C ALA A 19 0.58 -5.15 -4.07
N GLY A 20 -0.58 -5.68 -4.46
CA GLY A 20 -1.61 -4.93 -5.19
C GLY A 20 -2.79 -4.65 -4.26
N LEU A 21 -3.18 -3.38 -4.09
CA LEU A 21 -4.30 -2.99 -3.24
C LEU A 21 -5.42 -2.39 -4.10
N ASP A 22 -6.60 -3.00 -4.03
CA ASP A 22 -7.82 -2.51 -4.68
C ASP A 22 -8.64 -1.59 -3.76
N VAL A 23 -8.41 -1.68 -2.44
CA VAL A 23 -9.09 -0.93 -1.39
C VAL A 23 -8.09 -0.51 -0.31
N MET A 24 -8.31 0.64 0.31
CA MET A 24 -7.43 1.20 1.34
C MET A 24 -8.23 1.99 2.38
N THR A 25 -7.62 2.29 3.53
CA THR A 25 -8.31 3.04 4.59
C THR A 25 -7.34 4.02 5.24
N PRO A 26 -7.52 5.35 5.06
CA PRO A 26 -8.57 6.01 4.29
C PRO A 26 -8.41 5.86 2.76
N GLU A 27 -9.44 6.26 2.00
CA GLU A 27 -9.44 6.27 0.53
C GLU A 27 -9.83 7.68 0.01
N PRO A 28 -8.98 8.36 -0.79
CA PRO A 28 -7.63 7.94 -1.19
C PRO A 28 -6.63 7.94 -0.01
N LEU A 29 -5.55 7.17 -0.12
CA LEU A 29 -4.44 7.25 0.85
C LEU A 29 -3.83 8.67 0.84
N PRO A 30 -3.36 9.17 1.99
CA PRO A 30 -2.59 10.40 2.07
C PRO A 30 -1.37 10.33 1.14
N LEU A 31 -1.02 11.43 0.48
CA LEU A 31 0.08 11.48 -0.48
C LEU A 31 1.45 11.17 0.15
N ASP A 32 1.58 11.37 1.46
CA ASP A 32 2.77 11.08 2.26
C ASP A 32 2.77 9.65 2.85
N HIS A 33 1.75 8.85 2.59
CA HIS A 33 1.69 7.46 3.07
C HIS A 33 2.78 6.60 2.40
N PRO A 34 3.50 5.73 3.14
CA PRO A 34 4.63 4.95 2.59
C PRO A 34 4.27 4.12 1.35
N LEU A 35 3.08 3.53 1.30
CA LEU A 35 2.63 2.74 0.15
C LEU A 35 2.51 3.55 -1.16
N MET A 36 2.42 4.88 -1.09
CA MET A 36 2.35 5.75 -2.28
C MET A 36 3.68 5.88 -3.02
N SER A 37 4.81 5.56 -2.37
CA SER A 37 6.16 5.74 -2.92
C SER A 37 6.94 4.43 -3.13
N MET A 38 6.32 3.28 -2.85
CA MET A 38 6.97 1.98 -2.99
C MET A 38 6.87 1.46 -4.43
N ASP A 39 8.03 1.23 -5.07
CA ASP A 39 8.11 0.68 -6.44
C ASP A 39 7.49 -0.72 -6.60
N ASN A 40 7.33 -1.44 -5.49
CA ASN A 40 6.77 -2.79 -5.46
C ASN A 40 5.32 -2.85 -4.97
N VAL A 41 4.62 -1.71 -5.03
CA VAL A 41 3.20 -1.61 -4.67
C VAL A 41 2.40 -1.03 -5.83
N GLU A 42 1.34 -1.73 -6.21
CA GLU A 42 0.36 -1.25 -7.19
C GLU A 42 -0.91 -0.85 -6.43
N LEU A 43 -1.23 0.44 -6.44
CA LEU A 43 -2.45 0.96 -5.85
C LEU A 43 -3.47 1.20 -6.95
N LYS A 44 -4.68 0.68 -6.80
CA LYS A 44 -5.79 1.12 -7.63
C LYS A 44 -6.03 2.59 -7.37
N LYS A 45 -5.91 3.39 -8.43
CA LYS A 45 -6.40 4.76 -8.44
C LYS A 45 -7.90 4.64 -8.71
N ASP A 46 -8.72 4.87 -7.70
CA ASP A 46 -10.13 5.05 -7.95
C ASP A 46 -10.27 6.30 -8.83
N MET A 47 -10.73 6.10 -10.07
CA MET A 47 -10.92 7.14 -11.09
C MET A 47 -12.38 7.59 -11.13
N SER A 48 -13.15 7.31 -10.06
CA SER A 48 -14.55 7.69 -9.90
C SER A 48 -14.73 9.13 -9.43
#